data_AF-Q2QAL7-F1
#
_entry.id   AF-Q2QAL7-F1
#
_cell.length_a   1.000
_cell.length_b   1.000
_cell.length_c   1.000
_cell.angle_alpha   90.00
_cell.angle_beta   90.00
_cell.angle_gamma   90.00
#
_symmetry.space_group_name_H-M   'P 1'
#
loop_
_entity.id
_entity.type
_entity.pdbx_description
1 polymer ?
#
loop_
_entity_poly.entity_id
_entity_poly.type
_entity_poly.pdbx_seq_one_letter_code
_entity_poly.pdbx_strand_id
1 'polypeptide(L)'
;MAVAMPVYCPSCEAGVDANAKFCLQCGHDLETDGPITSTGHDVRQLKELIRSREDLSMAEKFDLIAKVEEGANPILLGLAAPAEGSGVTPAQMEAQAAAPVVAKGSLSEAAQNYTTSPAAAAAVALMSSQTDAWGLIQSGSINTRDTLFIEAMALGMEASHHIHDIAAGGIDDTDLTNEDLRAIPVLKPPKRSFCPKCGSDIHSHTMLQWRKWRDHSGEVVQLQAQAAMETSLVQVAAHYMTQTQAAEAHRDELASQLAGLDEGAMTEKLSQELRPKILAEVEEELRKKVEAELRESIEEEIRADMAARGGGKKVATSSSSFKPKPATKKATAPVVRRGAAKKKYEGEPDGKVDWFLADALDTVFDPHGTGKVLKPKTILARSADGNVRVQDVVKIYSSDGEDGLSELAWTSPFTKYIIEAFDAC
;
A
#
# COMPACT_ATOMS: atom_id res chain seq x y z
N MET A 1 34.44 -28.05 8.28
CA MET A 1 34.54 -26.57 8.32
C MET A 1 33.93 -26.06 7.03
N ALA A 2 32.69 -25.57 7.09
CA ALA A 2 32.06 -24.92 5.94
C ALA A 2 32.46 -23.44 5.99
N VAL A 3 33.09 -22.94 4.92
CA VAL A 3 33.44 -21.52 4.81
C VAL A 3 32.15 -20.76 4.52
N ALA A 4 31.73 -19.89 5.43
CA ALA A 4 30.67 -18.94 5.15
C ALA A 4 31.16 -18.00 4.04
N MET A 5 30.46 -17.95 2.90
CA MET A 5 30.78 -17.06 1.79
C MET A 5 29.79 -15.89 1.78
N PRO A 6 30.18 -14.68 2.22
CA PRO A 6 29.18 -13.79 2.82
C PRO A 6 28.83 -12.55 1.99
N VAL A 7 29.67 -12.18 1.02
CA VAL A 7 29.51 -10.97 0.22
C VAL A 7 29.72 -11.28 -1.26
N TYR A 8 29.25 -10.41 -2.14
CA TYR A 8 29.09 -10.69 -3.56
C TYR A 8 29.87 -9.70 -4.42
N CYS A 9 30.32 -10.15 -5.59
CA CYS A 9 30.91 -9.28 -6.60
C CYS A 9 29.82 -8.41 -7.25
N PRO A 10 29.96 -7.06 -7.30
CA PRO A 10 28.95 -6.19 -7.90
C PRO A 10 28.77 -6.39 -9.41
N SER A 11 29.76 -6.99 -10.10
CA SER A 11 29.71 -7.21 -11.55
C SER A 11 29.12 -8.57 -11.98
N CYS A 12 29.13 -9.60 -11.11
CA CYS A 12 28.72 -10.95 -11.51
C CYS A 12 28.02 -11.76 -10.41
N GLU A 13 27.73 -11.16 -9.26
CA GLU A 13 26.99 -11.75 -8.12
C GLU A 13 27.60 -13.06 -7.57
N ALA A 14 28.82 -13.41 -7.95
CA ALA A 14 29.56 -14.53 -7.38
C ALA A 14 29.98 -14.19 -5.95
N GLY A 15 29.93 -15.16 -5.05
CA GLY A 15 30.45 -15.03 -3.70
C GLY A 15 31.94 -14.72 -3.71
N VAL A 16 32.35 -13.70 -2.97
CA VAL A 16 33.75 -13.26 -2.80
C VAL A 16 34.05 -13.07 -1.31
N ASP A 17 35.33 -13.01 -0.97
CA ASP A 17 35.77 -12.63 0.37
C ASP A 17 35.64 -11.10 0.55
N ALA A 18 35.25 -10.64 1.73
CA ALA A 18 35.07 -9.21 2.04
C ALA A 18 36.37 -8.39 2.00
N ASN A 19 37.53 -9.05 1.92
CA ASN A 19 38.85 -8.46 1.78
C ASN A 19 39.56 -8.91 0.47
N ALA A 20 38.84 -9.52 -0.49
CA ALA A 20 39.37 -9.85 -1.81
C ALA A 20 39.64 -8.59 -2.65
N LYS A 21 40.79 -8.55 -3.32
CA LYS A 21 41.18 -7.48 -4.27
C LYS A 21 40.56 -7.65 -5.65
N PHE A 22 40.30 -8.89 -6.06
CA PHE A 22 39.76 -9.22 -7.38
C PHE A 22 38.72 -10.34 -7.25
N CYS A 23 37.65 -10.28 -8.04
CA CYS A 23 36.71 -11.39 -8.14
C CYS A 23 37.34 -12.54 -8.95
N LEU A 24 37.54 -13.70 -8.31
CA LEU A 24 38.13 -14.89 -8.94
C LEU A 24 37.29 -15.47 -10.09
N GLN A 25 35.99 -15.12 -10.18
CA GLN A 25 35.07 -15.67 -11.17
C GLN A 25 34.99 -14.82 -12.46
N CYS A 26 35.07 -13.49 -12.35
CA CYS A 26 34.93 -12.58 -13.50
C CYS A 26 36.11 -11.63 -13.73
N GLY A 27 37.13 -11.63 -12.87
CA GLY A 27 38.31 -10.77 -12.97
C GLY A 27 38.07 -9.30 -12.62
N HIS A 28 36.88 -8.93 -12.12
CA HIS A 28 36.56 -7.56 -11.71
C HIS A 28 37.40 -7.10 -10.51
N ASP A 29 37.83 -5.83 -10.55
CA ASP A 29 38.66 -5.18 -9.53
C ASP A 29 37.79 -4.65 -8.38
N LEU A 30 37.98 -5.25 -7.20
CA LEU A 30 37.24 -4.95 -5.98
C LEU A 30 37.90 -3.83 -5.15
N GLU A 31 39.07 -3.32 -5.57
CA GLU A 31 39.65 -2.10 -4.99
C GLU A 31 38.95 -0.85 -5.52
N THR A 32 38.46 -0.88 -6.77
CA THR A 32 37.60 0.17 -7.33
C THR A 32 36.18 0.11 -6.76
N ASP A 33 35.43 -0.94 -7.07
CA ASP A 33 34.04 -1.14 -6.64
C ASP A 33 34.00 -2.30 -5.62
N GLY A 34 33.77 -1.96 -4.35
CA GLY A 34 33.92 -2.91 -3.25
C GLY A 34 32.93 -4.08 -3.30
N PRO A 35 33.21 -5.20 -2.58
CA PRO A 35 32.23 -6.26 -2.38
C PRO A 35 30.91 -5.72 -1.82
N ILE A 36 29.78 -6.23 -2.31
CA ILE A 36 28.45 -5.84 -1.86
C ILE A 36 27.85 -6.90 -0.93
N THR A 37 27.07 -6.46 0.05
CA THR A 37 26.22 -7.35 0.86
C THR A 37 25.09 -7.96 0.03
N SER A 38 24.41 -8.97 0.56
CA SER A 38 23.13 -9.51 0.06
C SER A 38 22.09 -8.43 -0.30
N THR A 39 22.15 -7.28 0.37
CA THR A 39 21.25 -6.13 0.17
C THR A 39 21.79 -5.09 -0.82
N GLY A 40 22.86 -5.40 -1.56
CA GLY A 40 23.45 -4.50 -2.57
C GLY A 40 24.27 -3.32 -2.03
N HIS A 41 24.55 -3.29 -0.72
CA HIS A 41 25.30 -2.20 -0.09
C HIS A 41 26.82 -2.49 -0.08
N ASP A 42 27.64 -1.52 -0.47
CA ASP A 42 29.11 -1.60 -0.47
C ASP A 42 29.66 -1.79 0.96
N VAL A 43 30.35 -2.91 1.17
CA VAL A 43 30.97 -3.32 2.44
C VAL A 43 32.00 -2.29 2.92
N ARG A 44 32.73 -1.63 2.02
CA ARG A 44 33.73 -0.60 2.37
C ARG A 44 33.05 0.65 2.92
N GLN A 45 31.92 1.06 2.34
CA GLN A 45 31.12 2.19 2.84
C GLN A 45 30.52 1.89 4.20
N LEU A 46 29.97 0.68 4.40
CA LEU A 46 29.45 0.23 5.70
C LEU A 46 30.55 0.21 6.79
N LYS A 47 31.75 -0.32 6.47
CA LYS A 47 32.90 -0.29 7.38
C LYS A 47 33.26 1.14 7.81
N GLU A 48 33.21 2.10 6.89
CA GLU A 48 33.53 3.50 7.20
C GLU A 48 32.45 4.18 8.04
N LEU A 49 31.17 3.92 7.74
CA LEU A 49 30.04 4.39 8.56
C LEU A 49 30.14 3.88 10.01
N ILE A 50 30.47 2.59 10.21
CA ILE A 50 30.68 2.02 11.55
C ILE A 50 31.86 2.70 12.27
N ARG A 51 32.96 2.99 11.57
CA ARG A 51 34.10 3.72 12.16
C ARG A 51 33.73 5.13 12.60
N SER A 52 32.98 5.86 11.77
CA SER A 52 32.56 7.25 12.02
C SER A 52 31.54 7.44 13.15
N ARG A 53 30.83 6.38 13.57
CA ARG A 53 29.84 6.43 14.64
C ARG A 53 30.49 6.69 16.00
N GLU A 54 30.23 7.84 16.62
CA GLU A 54 30.78 8.17 17.96
C GLU A 54 29.97 7.53 19.11
N ASP A 55 28.78 7.01 18.81
CA ASP A 55 27.83 6.37 19.72
C ASP A 55 28.17 4.93 20.12
N LEU A 56 29.13 4.29 19.44
CA LEU A 56 29.50 2.88 19.63
C LEU A 56 30.90 2.73 20.25
N SER A 57 31.04 1.79 21.18
CA SER A 57 32.35 1.41 21.70
C SER A 57 33.22 0.75 20.62
N MET A 58 34.55 0.79 20.80
CA MET A 58 35.47 0.14 19.84
C MET A 58 35.20 -1.36 19.69
N ALA A 59 34.78 -2.05 20.76
CA ALA A 59 34.42 -3.48 20.69
C ALA A 59 33.19 -3.70 19.79
N GLU A 60 32.11 -2.94 19.98
CA GLU A 60 30.90 -3.03 19.17
C GLU A 60 31.16 -2.66 17.71
N LYS A 61 32.08 -1.73 17.44
CA LYS A 61 32.53 -1.41 16.08
C LYS A 61 33.23 -2.61 15.42
N PHE A 62 34.12 -3.30 16.11
CA PHE A 62 34.77 -4.50 15.58
C PHE A 62 33.77 -5.63 15.34
N ASP A 63 32.84 -5.87 16.27
CA ASP A 63 31.79 -6.88 16.13
C ASP A 63 30.83 -6.59 14.96
N LEU A 64 30.47 -5.33 14.73
CA LEU A 64 29.64 -4.92 13.59
C LEU A 64 30.39 -5.01 12.26
N ILE A 65 31.67 -4.65 12.23
CA ILE A 65 32.52 -4.83 11.04
C ILE A 65 32.64 -6.32 10.70
N ALA A 66 32.91 -7.18 11.68
CA ALA A 66 32.97 -8.63 11.50
C ALA A 66 31.65 -9.18 10.93
N LYS A 67 30.50 -8.79 11.50
CA LYS A 67 29.18 -9.20 10.99
C LYS A 67 28.91 -8.75 9.56
N VAL A 68 29.37 -7.56 9.15
CA VAL A 68 29.23 -7.07 7.77
C VAL A 68 30.20 -7.78 6.81
N GLU A 69 31.42 -8.12 7.26
CA GLU A 69 32.34 -8.99 6.51
C GLU A 69 31.77 -10.42 6.37
N GLU A 70 31.08 -10.92 7.39
CA GLU A 70 30.27 -12.15 7.43
C GLU A 70 28.87 -12.00 6.80
N GLY A 71 28.63 -10.92 6.02
CA GLY A 71 27.48 -10.86 5.12
C GLY A 71 26.12 -10.63 5.78
N ALA A 72 26.09 -10.29 7.06
CA ALA A 72 24.87 -9.99 7.77
C ALA A 72 24.18 -8.75 7.16
N ASN A 73 22.85 -8.82 7.04
CA ASN A 73 22.06 -7.77 6.40
C ASN A 73 22.22 -6.42 7.13
N PRO A 74 22.78 -5.37 6.51
CA PRO A 74 23.07 -4.09 7.17
C PRO A 74 21.79 -3.34 7.62
N ILE A 75 20.64 -3.65 7.00
CA ILE A 75 19.33 -3.15 7.43
C ILE A 75 18.92 -3.73 8.80
N LEU A 76 19.16 -5.03 9.03
CA LEU A 76 18.87 -5.67 10.32
C LEU A 76 19.85 -5.22 11.42
N LEU A 77 21.07 -4.83 11.04
CA LEU A 77 22.07 -4.25 11.95
C LEU A 77 21.83 -2.76 12.26
N GLY A 78 20.79 -2.12 11.70
CA GLY A 78 20.54 -0.68 11.88
C GLY A 78 21.63 0.22 11.29
N LEU A 79 22.38 -0.28 10.30
CA LEU A 79 23.46 0.44 9.61
C LEU A 79 22.96 1.14 8.35
N ALA A 80 21.94 0.58 7.69
CA ALA A 80 21.30 1.13 6.51
C ALA A 80 19.78 1.22 6.69
N ALA A 81 19.16 2.25 6.14
CA ALA A 81 17.71 2.32 6.00
C ALA A 81 17.26 1.40 4.84
N PRO A 82 16.07 0.77 4.92
CA PRO A 82 15.46 0.19 3.73
C PRO A 82 15.20 1.30 2.71
N ALA A 83 15.36 1.01 1.42
CA ALA A 83 15.04 1.97 0.38
C ALA A 83 13.56 2.38 0.49
N GLU A 84 13.27 3.69 0.49
CA GLU A 84 11.90 4.22 0.53
C GLU A 84 11.19 3.97 -0.82
N GLY A 85 10.78 2.73 -1.04
CA GLY A 85 10.20 2.26 -2.28
C GLY A 85 10.20 0.74 -2.37
N SER A 86 9.06 0.13 -2.01
CA SER A 86 8.75 -1.32 -2.00
C SER A 86 9.40 -2.17 -0.90
N GLY A 87 8.60 -3.09 -0.34
CA GLY A 87 9.09 -4.21 0.47
C GLY A 87 8.90 -4.06 1.99
N VAL A 88 7.74 -4.52 2.48
CA VAL A 88 7.58 -4.95 3.88
C VAL A 88 8.59 -6.07 4.17
N THR A 89 9.27 -6.04 5.31
CA THR A 89 10.30 -7.05 5.64
C THR A 89 9.69 -8.43 5.94
N PRO A 90 10.42 -9.55 5.74
CA PRO A 90 9.93 -10.89 6.11
C PRO A 90 9.46 -10.98 7.56
N ALA A 91 10.13 -10.31 8.50
CA ALA A 91 9.74 -10.26 9.91
C ALA A 91 8.40 -9.51 10.14
N GLN A 92 8.10 -8.49 9.34
CA GLN A 92 6.80 -7.81 9.38
C GLN A 92 5.70 -8.67 8.75
N MET A 93 6.01 -9.48 7.72
CA MET A 93 5.09 -10.50 7.20
C MET A 93 4.83 -11.60 8.23
N GLU A 94 5.84 -12.10 8.94
CA GLU A 94 5.68 -13.08 10.03
C GLU A 94 4.86 -12.52 11.20
N ALA A 95 5.07 -11.27 11.60
CA ALA A 95 4.26 -10.59 12.62
C ALA A 95 2.79 -10.39 12.21
N GLN A 96 2.49 -10.35 10.90
CA GLN A 96 1.13 -10.35 10.37
C GLN A 96 0.56 -11.77 10.19
N ALA A 97 1.40 -12.76 9.89
CA ALA A 97 1.03 -14.17 9.75
C ALA A 97 0.87 -14.92 11.09
N ALA A 98 1.32 -14.34 12.21
CA ALA A 98 1.07 -14.86 13.55
C ALA A 98 -0.45 -14.91 13.84
N ALA A 99 -0.92 -16.10 14.25
CA ALA A 99 -2.33 -16.36 14.52
C ALA A 99 -2.90 -15.40 15.59
N PRO A 100 -4.11 -14.84 15.37
CA PRO A 100 -4.70 -13.90 16.31
C PRO A 100 -5.01 -14.57 17.65
N VAL A 101 -4.62 -13.93 18.75
CA VAL A 101 -5.08 -14.31 20.10
C VAL A 101 -6.45 -13.67 20.32
N VAL A 102 -7.49 -14.47 20.08
CA VAL A 102 -8.88 -14.03 20.13
C VAL A 102 -9.42 -14.06 21.57
N ALA A 103 -10.05 -12.97 22.00
CA ALA A 103 -10.63 -12.88 23.35
C ALA A 103 -11.90 -13.75 23.46
N LYS A 104 -12.00 -14.59 24.50
CA LYS A 104 -13.18 -15.43 24.74
C LYS A 104 -14.42 -14.60 25.06
N GLY A 105 -15.50 -14.81 24.30
CA GLY A 105 -16.86 -14.45 24.73
C GLY A 105 -17.70 -13.60 23.76
N SER A 106 -17.13 -13.05 22.68
CA SER A 106 -17.85 -12.17 21.74
C SER A 106 -18.04 -12.75 20.33
N LEU A 107 -17.77 -14.03 20.14
CA LEU A 107 -17.68 -14.68 18.82
C LEU A 107 -18.37 -16.04 18.81
N SER A 108 -18.93 -16.39 17.66
CA SER A 108 -19.48 -17.72 17.36
C SER A 108 -18.44 -18.85 17.59
N GLU A 109 -18.92 -20.06 17.84
CA GLU A 109 -18.07 -21.24 18.06
C GLU A 109 -17.17 -21.53 16.83
N ALA A 110 -17.70 -21.27 15.63
CA ALA A 110 -16.95 -21.24 14.37
C ALA A 110 -15.72 -20.30 14.45
N ALA A 111 -15.97 -19.04 14.82
CA ALA A 111 -14.97 -17.99 14.86
C ALA A 111 -13.93 -18.16 16.00
N GLN A 112 -14.28 -18.86 17.07
CA GLN A 112 -13.33 -19.22 18.13
C GLN A 112 -12.35 -20.33 17.71
N ASN A 113 -12.76 -21.21 16.79
CA ASN A 113 -11.94 -22.29 16.24
C ASN A 113 -11.26 -21.94 14.90
N TYR A 114 -11.61 -20.79 14.30
CA TYR A 114 -11.02 -20.32 13.06
C TYR A 114 -9.52 -19.99 13.23
N THR A 115 -8.69 -20.59 12.38
CA THR A 115 -7.24 -20.32 12.35
C THR A 115 -6.77 -20.10 10.91
N THR A 116 -5.99 -19.04 10.69
CA THR A 116 -5.41 -18.72 9.39
C THR A 116 -4.13 -19.52 9.18
N SER A 117 -4.03 -20.31 8.11
CA SER A 117 -2.77 -20.90 7.68
C SER A 117 -1.78 -19.81 7.25
N PRO A 118 -0.49 -19.85 7.66
CA PRO A 118 0.53 -18.92 7.19
C PRO A 118 0.66 -18.88 5.67
N ALA A 119 0.46 -20.02 4.99
CA ALA A 119 0.48 -20.09 3.53
C ALA A 119 -0.73 -19.36 2.89
N ALA A 120 -1.91 -19.46 3.51
CA ALA A 120 -3.09 -18.71 3.07
C ALA A 120 -2.91 -17.21 3.32
N ALA A 121 -2.38 -16.82 4.48
CA ALA A 121 -2.06 -15.42 4.78
C ALA A 121 -1.04 -14.83 3.80
N ALA A 122 0.02 -15.58 3.45
CA ALA A 122 1.00 -15.16 2.43
C ALA A 122 0.39 -15.03 1.03
N ALA A 123 -0.50 -15.95 0.63
CA ALA A 123 -1.22 -15.86 -0.64
C ALA A 123 -2.16 -14.64 -0.69
N VAL A 124 -2.91 -14.38 0.39
CA VAL A 124 -3.76 -13.20 0.53
C VAL A 124 -2.93 -11.92 0.48
N ALA A 125 -1.79 -11.85 1.19
CA ALA A 125 -0.89 -10.70 1.14
C ALA A 125 -0.34 -10.47 -0.28
N LEU A 126 0.10 -11.52 -0.97
CA LEU A 126 0.61 -11.42 -2.34
C LEU A 126 -0.45 -10.90 -3.32
N MET A 127 -1.68 -11.44 -3.27
CA MET A 127 -2.77 -11.01 -4.15
C MET A 127 -3.29 -9.61 -3.81
N SER A 128 -3.52 -9.32 -2.52
CA SER A 128 -3.99 -7.99 -2.11
C SER A 128 -2.95 -6.91 -2.39
N SER A 129 -1.64 -7.20 -2.29
CA SER A 129 -0.55 -6.24 -2.61
C SER A 129 -0.59 -5.65 -4.02
N GLN A 130 -1.32 -6.29 -4.95
CA GLN A 130 -1.53 -5.81 -6.32
C GLN A 130 -2.77 -4.90 -6.46
N THR A 131 -3.45 -4.59 -5.37
CA THR A 131 -4.73 -3.87 -5.32
C THR A 131 -4.71 -2.71 -4.33
N ASP A 132 -5.57 -1.72 -4.55
CA ASP A 132 -5.71 -0.55 -3.66
C ASP A 132 -6.09 -0.93 -2.22
N ALA A 133 -6.68 -2.11 -2.01
CA ALA A 133 -7.01 -2.63 -0.68
C ALA A 133 -5.76 -2.84 0.20
N TRP A 134 -4.58 -3.10 -0.37
CA TRP A 134 -3.35 -3.22 0.41
C TRP A 134 -2.93 -1.91 1.06
N GLY A 135 -3.15 -0.77 0.39
CA GLY A 135 -2.92 0.55 0.97
C GLY A 135 -3.79 0.79 2.20
N LEU A 136 -5.03 0.30 2.17
CA LEU A 136 -5.99 0.39 3.29
C LEU A 136 -5.68 -0.58 4.44
N ILE A 137 -5.11 -1.75 4.14
CA ILE A 137 -4.60 -2.68 5.17
C ILE A 137 -3.34 -2.08 5.82
N GLN A 138 -2.41 -1.54 5.02
CA GLN A 138 -1.17 -0.93 5.52
C GLN A 138 -1.40 0.36 6.31
N SER A 139 -2.42 1.16 5.96
CA SER A 139 -2.83 2.33 6.76
C SER A 139 -3.56 1.96 8.06
N GLY A 140 -3.87 0.67 8.29
CA GLY A 140 -4.68 0.20 9.40
C GLY A 140 -6.17 0.55 9.28
N SER A 141 -6.63 1.03 8.12
CA SER A 141 -8.03 1.36 7.86
C SER A 141 -8.89 0.12 7.64
N ILE A 142 -8.30 -0.98 7.15
CA ILE A 142 -8.89 -2.31 7.14
C ILE A 142 -8.10 -3.19 8.11
N ASN A 143 -8.77 -3.70 9.14
CA ASN A 143 -8.18 -4.62 10.09
C ASN A 143 -8.64 -6.07 9.79
N THR A 144 -7.75 -6.88 9.22
CA THR A 144 -8.00 -8.32 8.95
C THR A 144 -8.07 -9.18 10.22
N ARG A 145 -7.89 -8.58 11.40
CA ARG A 145 -8.08 -9.20 12.72
C ARG A 145 -9.34 -8.68 13.44
N ASP A 146 -10.20 -7.93 12.75
CA ASP A 146 -11.48 -7.50 13.30
C ASP A 146 -12.42 -8.70 13.53
N THR A 147 -13.26 -8.63 14.55
CA THR A 147 -14.17 -9.72 14.94
C THR A 147 -15.14 -10.06 13.82
N LEU A 148 -15.62 -9.04 13.08
CA LEU A 148 -16.45 -9.20 11.89
C LEU A 148 -15.75 -10.05 10.82
N PHE A 149 -14.49 -9.74 10.52
CA PHE A 149 -13.73 -10.40 9.47
C PHE A 149 -13.47 -11.87 9.84
N ILE A 150 -13.08 -12.12 11.10
CA ILE A 150 -12.88 -13.48 11.62
C ILE A 150 -14.18 -14.28 11.56
N GLU A 151 -15.31 -13.70 11.94
CA GLU A 151 -16.62 -14.37 11.91
C GLU A 151 -17.10 -14.67 10.47
N ALA A 152 -16.98 -13.70 9.56
CA ALA A 152 -17.31 -13.90 8.15
C ALA A 152 -16.45 -15.01 7.52
N MET A 153 -15.14 -15.01 7.77
CA MET A 153 -14.22 -16.04 7.28
C MET A 153 -14.49 -17.42 7.92
N ALA A 154 -14.92 -17.47 9.18
CA ALA A 154 -15.30 -18.71 9.84
C ALA A 154 -16.57 -19.33 9.23
N LEU A 155 -17.61 -18.53 9.00
CA LEU A 155 -18.83 -18.95 8.30
C LEU A 155 -18.53 -19.41 6.86
N GLY A 156 -17.59 -18.75 6.17
CA GLY A 156 -17.08 -19.22 4.89
C GLY A 156 -16.40 -20.60 4.96
N MET A 157 -15.58 -20.85 5.98
CA MET A 157 -14.98 -22.16 6.20
C MET A 157 -16.03 -23.24 6.51
N GLU A 158 -17.07 -22.93 7.26
CA GLU A 158 -18.19 -23.86 7.52
C GLU A 158 -18.95 -24.21 6.23
N ALA A 159 -19.21 -23.24 5.35
CA ALA A 159 -19.81 -23.50 4.03
C ALA A 159 -18.92 -24.42 3.17
N SER A 160 -17.60 -24.23 3.20
CA SER A 160 -16.63 -25.12 2.55
C SER A 160 -16.64 -26.54 3.16
N HIS A 161 -16.68 -26.66 4.48
CA HIS A 161 -16.78 -27.97 5.15
C HIS A 161 -18.09 -28.69 4.80
N HIS A 162 -19.22 -27.99 4.74
CA HIS A 162 -20.49 -28.57 4.31
C HIS A 162 -20.40 -29.18 2.90
N ILE A 163 -19.76 -28.50 1.94
CA ILE A 163 -19.49 -29.06 0.60
C ILE A 163 -18.49 -30.23 0.68
N HIS A 164 -17.50 -30.18 1.58
CA HIS A 164 -16.56 -31.28 1.80
C HIS A 164 -17.26 -32.56 2.28
N ASP A 165 -18.16 -32.44 3.26
CA ASP A 165 -18.85 -33.58 3.87
C ASP A 165 -19.82 -34.25 2.90
N ILE A 166 -20.46 -33.46 2.02
CA ILE A 166 -21.24 -33.99 0.88
C ILE A 166 -20.31 -34.73 -0.10
N ALA A 167 -19.21 -34.11 -0.53
CA ALA A 167 -18.28 -34.73 -1.47
C ALA A 167 -17.60 -35.99 -0.90
N ALA A 168 -17.34 -36.05 0.41
CA ALA A 168 -16.85 -37.24 1.10
C ALA A 168 -17.92 -38.35 1.21
N GLY A 169 -19.20 -38.01 0.98
CA GLY A 169 -20.35 -38.88 1.23
C GLY A 169 -20.53 -39.17 2.71
N GLY A 170 -20.33 -38.17 3.57
CA GLY A 170 -20.70 -38.19 4.99
C GLY A 170 -22.16 -37.81 5.22
N ILE A 171 -22.76 -37.05 4.30
CA ILE A 171 -24.20 -36.79 4.19
C ILE A 171 -24.74 -37.70 3.07
N ASP A 172 -25.82 -38.45 3.34
CA ASP A 172 -26.46 -39.30 2.34
C ASP A 172 -27.39 -38.46 1.42
N ASP A 173 -27.48 -38.80 0.13
CA ASP A 173 -28.23 -38.04 -0.89
C ASP A 173 -29.72 -37.81 -0.54
N THR A 174 -30.29 -38.67 0.32
CA THR A 174 -31.67 -38.59 0.81
C THR A 174 -31.89 -37.49 1.84
N ASP A 175 -30.84 -37.10 2.54
CA ASP A 175 -30.89 -36.12 3.63
C ASP A 175 -30.63 -34.70 3.11
N LEU A 176 -30.13 -34.60 1.86
CA LEU A 176 -30.03 -33.35 1.11
C LEU A 176 -31.42 -32.85 0.68
N THR A 177 -31.82 -31.72 1.25
CA THR A 177 -33.09 -31.03 0.98
C THR A 177 -33.09 -30.20 -0.31
N ASN A 178 -31.91 -29.83 -0.81
CA ASN A 178 -31.75 -29.09 -2.06
C ASN A 178 -31.18 -30.02 -3.15
N GLU A 179 -31.86 -30.10 -4.29
CA GLU A 179 -31.46 -30.89 -5.45
C GLU A 179 -30.09 -30.45 -6.02
N ASP A 180 -29.76 -29.16 -5.97
CA ASP A 180 -28.47 -28.64 -6.47
C ASP A 180 -27.28 -29.18 -5.67
N LEU A 181 -27.47 -29.50 -4.38
CA LEU A 181 -26.42 -30.11 -3.56
C LEU A 181 -26.14 -31.56 -3.98
N ARG A 182 -27.09 -32.25 -4.63
CA ARG A 182 -26.89 -33.59 -5.20
C ARG A 182 -26.04 -33.57 -6.48
N ALA A 183 -25.80 -32.39 -7.06
CA ALA A 183 -24.87 -32.24 -8.18
C ALA A 183 -23.40 -32.24 -7.75
N ILE A 184 -23.10 -32.13 -6.44
CA ILE A 184 -21.73 -32.16 -5.91
C ILE A 184 -21.10 -33.55 -6.16
N PRO A 185 -19.92 -33.64 -6.80
CA PRO A 185 -19.29 -34.93 -7.07
C PRO A 185 -18.93 -35.71 -5.79
N VAL A 186 -19.59 -36.85 -5.58
CA VAL A 186 -19.24 -37.77 -4.48
C VAL A 186 -17.94 -38.52 -4.81
N LEU A 187 -16.91 -38.24 -4.02
CA LEU A 187 -15.55 -38.81 -4.10
C LEU A 187 -15.42 -40.15 -3.33
N LYS A 188 -16.50 -40.72 -2.82
CA LYS A 188 -16.49 -41.99 -2.07
C LYS A 188 -16.12 -43.19 -2.97
N PRO A 189 -15.21 -44.10 -2.57
CA PRO A 189 -14.99 -45.35 -3.30
C PRO A 189 -16.26 -46.22 -3.31
N PRO A 190 -16.64 -46.85 -4.43
CA PRO A 190 -17.80 -47.72 -4.48
C PRO A 190 -17.60 -48.98 -3.61
N LYS A 191 -18.58 -49.28 -2.73
CA LYS A 191 -18.56 -50.45 -1.82
C LYS A 191 -18.55 -51.81 -2.54
N ARG A 192 -18.90 -51.86 -3.82
CA ARG A 192 -18.79 -53.06 -4.67
C ARG A 192 -17.80 -52.78 -5.78
N SER A 193 -16.74 -53.58 -5.83
CA SER A 193 -15.65 -53.41 -6.77
C SER A 193 -15.87 -54.11 -8.11
N PHE A 194 -17.10 -54.39 -8.56
CA PHE A 194 -17.32 -55.12 -9.82
C PHE A 194 -18.08 -54.26 -10.84
N CYS A 195 -17.54 -54.17 -12.06
CA CYS A 195 -18.21 -53.49 -13.16
C CYS A 195 -19.48 -54.27 -13.57
N PRO A 196 -20.69 -53.67 -13.53
CA PRO A 196 -21.93 -54.39 -13.85
C PRO A 196 -22.07 -54.78 -15.33
N LYS A 197 -21.23 -54.24 -16.24
CA LYS A 197 -21.22 -54.61 -17.67
C LYS A 197 -20.27 -55.76 -18.04
N CYS A 198 -19.16 -55.93 -17.34
CA CYS A 198 -18.12 -56.90 -17.72
C CYS A 198 -17.57 -57.74 -16.56
N GLY A 199 -18.03 -57.53 -15.33
CA GLY A 199 -17.60 -58.28 -14.15
C GLY A 199 -16.15 -58.05 -13.72
N SER A 200 -15.39 -57.15 -14.36
CA SER A 200 -14.01 -56.85 -13.97
C SER A 200 -13.95 -56.09 -12.64
N ASP A 201 -12.85 -56.30 -11.91
CA ASP A 201 -12.61 -55.61 -10.66
C ASP A 201 -12.27 -54.13 -10.92
N ILE A 202 -13.05 -53.22 -10.37
CA ILE A 202 -12.87 -51.77 -10.37
C ILE A 202 -11.55 -51.39 -9.70
N HIS A 203 -11.05 -52.16 -8.73
CA HIS A 203 -9.72 -51.99 -8.15
C HIS A 203 -8.59 -52.40 -9.10
N SER A 204 -8.83 -53.26 -10.09
CA SER A 204 -7.86 -53.46 -11.19
C SER A 204 -7.76 -52.23 -12.12
N HIS A 205 -8.72 -51.31 -12.02
CA HIS A 205 -8.77 -50.03 -12.72
C HIS A 205 -8.51 -48.83 -11.78
N THR A 206 -7.65 -48.98 -10.76
CA THR A 206 -7.23 -47.90 -9.84
C THR A 206 -6.86 -46.60 -10.56
N MET A 207 -6.14 -46.67 -11.69
CA MET A 207 -5.77 -45.50 -12.49
C MET A 207 -6.97 -44.73 -13.08
N LEU A 208 -8.08 -45.41 -13.41
CA LEU A 208 -9.29 -44.74 -13.87
C LEU A 208 -10.07 -44.11 -12.71
N GLN A 209 -10.07 -44.76 -11.53
CA GLN A 209 -10.65 -44.17 -10.32
C GLN A 209 -9.84 -42.95 -9.86
N TRP A 210 -8.51 -43.04 -9.89
CA TRP A 210 -7.61 -41.92 -9.60
C TRP A 210 -7.78 -40.77 -10.59
N ARG A 211 -7.98 -41.08 -11.87
CA ARG A 211 -8.33 -40.08 -12.89
C ARG A 211 -9.64 -39.39 -12.56
N LYS A 212 -10.72 -40.15 -12.30
CA LYS A 212 -12.03 -39.61 -11.91
C LYS A 212 -11.95 -38.74 -10.65
N TRP A 213 -11.24 -39.21 -9.63
CA TRP A 213 -11.00 -38.45 -8.40
C TRP A 213 -10.25 -37.15 -8.67
N ARG A 214 -9.13 -37.20 -9.39
CA ARG A 214 -8.34 -36.01 -9.73
C ARG A 214 -9.17 -34.99 -10.52
N ASP A 215 -9.94 -35.45 -11.51
CA ASP A 215 -10.77 -34.58 -12.35
C ASP A 215 -11.90 -33.92 -11.51
N HIS A 216 -12.66 -34.67 -10.72
CA HIS A 216 -13.72 -34.10 -9.86
C HIS A 216 -13.21 -33.38 -8.59
N SER A 217 -12.01 -33.69 -8.09
CA SER A 217 -11.46 -33.00 -6.91
C SER A 217 -11.19 -31.52 -7.19
N GLY A 218 -10.86 -31.15 -8.43
CA GLY A 218 -10.76 -29.76 -8.85
C GLY A 218 -12.12 -29.04 -8.78
N GLU A 219 -13.18 -29.69 -9.26
CA GLU A 219 -14.56 -29.16 -9.21
C GLU A 219 -15.03 -28.97 -7.77
N VAL A 220 -14.79 -29.96 -6.89
CA VAL A 220 -15.15 -29.87 -5.46
C VAL A 220 -14.37 -28.76 -4.76
N VAL A 221 -13.06 -28.64 -4.97
CA VAL A 221 -12.24 -27.56 -4.36
C VAL A 221 -12.65 -26.18 -4.88
N GLN A 222 -13.03 -26.07 -6.16
CA GLN A 222 -13.56 -24.82 -6.71
C GLN A 222 -14.90 -24.44 -6.07
N LEU A 223 -15.83 -25.38 -5.92
CA LEU A 223 -17.12 -25.17 -5.24
C LEU A 223 -16.93 -24.78 -3.77
N GLN A 224 -16.03 -25.46 -3.05
CA GLN A 224 -15.65 -25.12 -1.67
C GLN A 224 -15.13 -23.69 -1.55
N ALA A 225 -14.17 -23.30 -2.40
CA ALA A 225 -13.59 -21.97 -2.40
C ALA A 225 -14.63 -20.89 -2.76
N GLN A 226 -15.47 -21.15 -3.77
CA GLN A 226 -16.55 -20.25 -4.18
C GLN A 226 -17.56 -20.04 -3.05
N ALA A 227 -18.12 -21.12 -2.49
CA ALA A 227 -19.11 -21.03 -1.42
C ALA A 227 -18.53 -20.35 -0.16
N ALA A 228 -17.25 -20.60 0.16
CA ALA A 228 -16.59 -19.93 1.27
C ALA A 228 -16.47 -18.41 1.05
N MET A 229 -16.01 -18.00 -0.13
CA MET A 229 -15.88 -16.58 -0.48
C MET A 229 -17.23 -15.88 -0.53
N GLU A 230 -18.23 -16.48 -1.19
CA GLU A 230 -19.59 -15.92 -1.28
C GLU A 230 -20.23 -15.78 0.11
N THR A 231 -20.15 -16.81 0.96
CA THR A 231 -20.67 -16.75 2.34
C THR A 231 -20.00 -15.65 3.16
N SER A 232 -18.66 -15.55 3.09
CA SER A 232 -17.91 -14.50 3.79
C SER A 232 -18.29 -13.10 3.31
N LEU A 233 -18.41 -12.91 1.99
CA LEU A 233 -18.78 -11.63 1.39
C LEU A 233 -20.23 -11.25 1.72
N VAL A 234 -21.17 -12.19 1.75
CA VAL A 234 -22.56 -11.95 2.15
C VAL A 234 -22.64 -11.50 3.61
N GLN A 235 -21.89 -12.12 4.53
CA GLN A 235 -21.87 -11.71 5.94
C GLN A 235 -21.30 -10.29 6.11
N VAL A 236 -20.18 -9.97 5.44
CA VAL A 236 -19.59 -8.63 5.47
C VAL A 236 -20.53 -7.59 4.85
N ALA A 237 -21.16 -7.91 3.72
CA ALA A 237 -22.13 -7.02 3.06
C ALA A 237 -23.36 -6.77 3.93
N ALA A 238 -23.93 -7.81 4.55
CA ALA A 238 -25.08 -7.68 5.45
C ALA A 238 -24.77 -6.74 6.63
N HIS A 239 -23.61 -6.90 7.26
CA HIS A 239 -23.17 -6.01 8.35
C HIS A 239 -23.04 -4.56 7.88
N TYR A 240 -22.37 -4.29 6.75
CA TYR A 240 -22.27 -2.92 6.25
C TYR A 240 -23.62 -2.33 5.83
N MET A 241 -24.55 -3.13 5.28
CA MET A 241 -25.92 -2.69 5.01
C MET A 241 -26.64 -2.29 6.30
N THR A 242 -26.56 -3.10 7.35
CA THR A 242 -27.16 -2.77 8.67
C THR A 242 -26.53 -1.51 9.28
N GLN A 243 -25.21 -1.36 9.23
CA GLN A 243 -24.55 -0.13 9.70
C GLN A 243 -24.95 1.10 8.89
N THR A 244 -25.08 0.98 7.56
CA THR A 244 -25.51 2.09 6.69
C THR A 244 -26.95 2.51 7.02
N GLN A 245 -27.87 1.55 7.16
CA GLN A 245 -29.26 1.81 7.55
C GLN A 245 -29.36 2.45 8.94
N ALA A 246 -28.54 2.02 9.90
CA ALA A 246 -28.48 2.64 11.23
C ALA A 246 -27.96 4.09 11.15
N ALA A 247 -26.94 4.36 10.34
CA ALA A 247 -26.41 5.70 10.12
C ALA A 247 -27.43 6.62 9.41
N GLU A 248 -28.19 6.10 8.45
CA GLU A 248 -29.29 6.82 7.80
C GLU A 248 -30.42 7.13 8.79
N ALA A 249 -30.83 6.17 9.62
CA ALA A 249 -31.82 6.41 10.69
C ALA A 249 -31.34 7.46 11.70
N HIS A 250 -30.07 7.44 12.10
CA HIS A 250 -29.49 8.48 12.96
C HIS A 250 -29.42 9.85 12.27
N ARG A 251 -29.11 9.91 10.97
CA ARG A 251 -29.16 11.16 10.19
C ARG A 251 -30.58 11.72 10.15
N ASP A 252 -31.57 10.87 9.92
CA ASP A 252 -32.98 11.29 9.78
C ASP A 252 -33.56 11.73 11.13
N GLU A 253 -33.15 11.10 12.23
CA GLU A 253 -33.47 11.56 13.58
C GLU A 253 -32.79 12.90 13.92
N LEU A 254 -31.50 13.09 13.57
CA LEU A 254 -30.84 14.39 13.74
C LEU A 254 -31.49 15.47 12.86
N ALA A 255 -31.94 15.12 11.65
CA ALA A 255 -32.67 16.03 10.78
C ALA A 255 -34.06 16.36 11.33
N SER A 256 -34.74 15.41 11.99
CA SER A 256 -36.03 15.63 12.68
C SER A 256 -35.85 16.59 13.86
N GLN A 257 -34.79 16.43 14.64
CA GLN A 257 -34.42 17.30 15.76
C GLN A 257 -34.04 18.71 15.28
N LEU A 258 -33.29 18.83 14.18
CA LEU A 258 -32.98 20.10 13.52
C LEU A 258 -34.23 20.80 12.98
N ALA A 259 -35.17 20.07 12.37
CA ALA A 259 -36.44 20.64 11.90
C ALA A 259 -37.39 21.01 13.05
N GLY A 260 -37.28 20.35 14.21
CA GLY A 260 -38.04 20.65 15.42
C GLY A 260 -37.44 21.77 16.29
N LEU A 261 -36.22 22.24 15.99
CA LEU A 261 -35.59 23.36 16.68
C LEU A 261 -36.13 24.69 16.16
N ASP A 262 -37.09 25.26 16.88
CA ASP A 262 -37.54 26.64 16.67
C ASP A 262 -36.45 27.65 17.10
N GLU A 263 -35.66 28.10 16.13
CA GLU A 263 -34.62 29.13 16.30
C GLU A 263 -35.19 30.43 16.90
N GLY A 264 -36.45 30.76 16.61
CA GLY A 264 -37.15 31.93 17.17
C GLY A 264 -37.41 31.78 18.66
N ALA A 265 -38.02 30.66 19.08
CA ALA A 265 -38.23 30.37 20.50
C ALA A 265 -36.91 30.19 21.28
N MET A 266 -35.87 29.65 20.64
CA MET A 266 -34.54 29.53 21.25
C MET A 266 -33.84 30.88 21.42
N THR A 267 -33.90 31.77 20.42
CA THR A 267 -33.33 33.12 20.53
C THR A 267 -34.12 34.01 21.49
N GLU A 268 -35.46 33.88 21.55
CA GLU A 268 -36.30 34.45 22.61
C GLU A 268 -35.81 34.03 23.99
N LYS A 269 -35.72 32.72 24.29
CA LYS A 269 -35.24 32.21 25.58
C LYS A 269 -33.82 32.67 25.91
N LEU A 270 -32.88 32.58 24.96
CA LEU A 270 -31.51 33.07 25.15
C LEU A 270 -31.52 34.56 25.49
N SER A 271 -32.34 35.36 24.80
CA SER A 271 -32.46 36.79 25.08
C SER A 271 -33.07 37.06 26.46
N GLN A 272 -34.10 36.32 26.86
CA GLN A 272 -34.75 36.48 28.17
C GLN A 272 -33.80 36.12 29.32
N GLU A 273 -32.91 35.13 29.16
CA GLU A 273 -31.94 34.75 30.19
C GLU A 273 -30.64 35.57 30.18
N LEU A 274 -30.11 35.91 28.99
CA LEU A 274 -28.81 36.58 28.86
C LEU A 274 -28.93 38.10 28.90
N ARG A 275 -29.97 38.70 28.32
CA ARG A 275 -30.16 40.16 28.30
C ARG A 275 -30.20 40.78 29.72
N PRO A 276 -30.88 40.23 30.74
CA PRO A 276 -30.80 40.78 32.09
C PRO A 276 -29.42 40.59 32.74
N LYS A 277 -28.71 39.50 32.45
CA LYS A 277 -27.34 39.28 32.95
C LYS A 277 -26.35 40.28 32.34
N ILE A 278 -26.40 40.44 31.01
CA ILE A 278 -25.60 41.43 30.28
C ILE A 278 -25.94 42.85 30.74
N LEU A 279 -27.21 43.19 30.95
CA LEU A 279 -27.60 44.51 31.47
C LEU A 279 -27.10 44.73 32.91
N ALA A 280 -27.11 43.71 33.76
CA ALA A 280 -26.56 43.81 35.12
C ALA A 280 -25.04 43.98 35.13
N GLU A 281 -24.29 43.22 34.31
CA GLU A 281 -22.84 43.39 34.13
C GLU A 281 -22.50 44.77 33.54
N VAL A 282 -23.26 45.23 32.54
CA VAL A 282 -23.08 46.57 31.94
C VAL A 282 -23.44 47.67 32.93
N GLU A 283 -24.49 47.54 33.74
CA GLU A 283 -24.80 48.52 34.79
C GLU A 283 -23.72 48.54 35.87
N GLU A 284 -23.18 47.39 36.28
CA GLU A 284 -22.11 47.32 37.28
C GLU A 284 -20.79 47.91 36.75
N GLU A 285 -20.42 47.64 35.49
CA GLU A 285 -19.30 48.32 34.82
C GLU A 285 -19.55 49.82 34.67
N LEU A 286 -20.76 50.24 34.29
CA LEU A 286 -21.09 51.64 34.08
C LEU A 286 -21.11 52.41 35.41
N ARG A 287 -21.60 51.80 36.50
CA ARG A 287 -21.47 52.35 37.86
C ARG A 287 -20.01 52.50 38.26
N LYS A 288 -19.16 51.48 38.05
CA LYS A 288 -17.71 51.57 38.34
C LYS A 288 -17.05 52.71 37.54
N LYS A 289 -17.41 52.89 36.27
CA LYS A 289 -16.90 53.97 35.41
C LYS A 289 -17.42 55.34 35.85
N VAL A 290 -18.72 55.48 36.13
CA VAL A 290 -19.33 56.74 36.59
C VAL A 290 -18.86 57.11 38.00
N GLU A 291 -18.67 56.15 38.91
CA GLU A 291 -18.06 56.40 40.21
C GLU A 291 -16.60 56.83 40.08
N ALA A 292 -15.83 56.24 39.14
CA ALA A 292 -14.47 56.68 38.84
C ALA A 292 -14.45 58.11 38.25
N GLU A 293 -15.26 58.39 37.23
CA GLU A 293 -15.38 59.72 36.60
C GLU A 293 -15.90 60.79 37.57
N LEU A 294 -16.89 60.45 38.42
CA LEU A 294 -17.42 61.37 39.42
C LEU A 294 -16.41 61.62 40.54
N ARG A 295 -15.64 60.61 40.94
CA ARG A 295 -14.57 60.75 41.94
C ARG A 295 -13.39 61.52 41.38
N GLU A 296 -13.04 61.32 40.11
CA GLU A 296 -12.05 62.14 39.39
C GLU A 296 -12.55 63.58 39.23
N SER A 297 -13.83 63.82 38.90
CA SER A 297 -14.37 65.18 38.78
C SER A 297 -14.54 65.88 40.12
N ILE A 298 -14.87 65.17 41.21
CA ILE A 298 -14.87 65.72 42.58
C ILE A 298 -13.43 65.99 43.04
N GLU A 299 -12.48 65.11 42.72
CA GLU A 299 -11.05 65.37 42.95
C GLU A 299 -10.56 66.55 42.12
N GLU A 300 -11.06 66.77 40.90
CA GLU A 300 -10.79 67.97 40.09
C GLU A 300 -11.50 69.22 40.64
N GLU A 301 -12.71 69.13 41.17
CA GLU A 301 -13.45 70.26 41.75
C GLU A 301 -12.82 70.68 43.10
N ILE A 302 -12.41 69.73 43.94
CA ILE A 302 -11.62 69.99 45.15
C ILE A 302 -10.22 70.52 44.77
N ARG A 303 -9.61 70.01 43.70
CA ARG A 303 -8.34 70.52 43.16
C ARG A 303 -8.52 71.90 42.51
N ALA A 304 -9.70 72.26 42.03
CA ALA A 304 -10.05 73.58 41.51
C ALA A 304 -10.33 74.59 42.62
N ASP A 305 -10.99 74.19 43.70
CA ASP A 305 -11.15 75.00 44.93
C ASP A 305 -9.78 75.24 45.60
N MET A 306 -8.92 74.21 45.63
CA MET A 306 -7.51 74.35 46.04
C MET A 306 -6.67 75.18 45.05
N ALA A 307 -6.97 75.13 43.75
CA ALA A 307 -6.30 75.93 42.71
C ALA A 307 -6.87 77.36 42.55
N ALA A 308 -7.96 77.70 43.25
CA ALA A 308 -8.33 79.10 43.50
C ALA A 308 -7.24 79.84 44.31
N ARG A 309 -6.28 79.10 44.89
CA ARG A 309 -4.95 79.61 45.27
C ARG A 309 -3.83 79.14 44.32
N GLY A 310 -3.89 79.59 43.06
CA GLY A 310 -2.69 79.84 42.26
C GLY A 310 -2.45 78.95 41.04
N GLY A 311 -2.86 79.47 39.88
CA GLY A 311 -1.88 79.80 38.83
C GLY A 311 -1.22 78.68 38.02
N GLY A 312 -1.96 78.14 37.05
CA GLY A 312 -1.63 78.44 35.65
C GLY A 312 -0.84 77.44 34.78
N LYS A 313 -1.30 77.43 33.51
CA LYS A 313 -0.55 77.27 32.24
C LYS A 313 -0.73 75.95 31.45
N LYS A 314 -1.47 76.11 30.35
CA LYS A 314 -1.49 75.40 29.04
C LYS A 314 -0.28 74.46 28.77
N VAL A 315 -0.38 73.37 28.00
CA VAL A 315 -0.66 73.35 26.54
C VAL A 315 -1.09 71.94 26.06
N ALA A 316 -1.99 71.92 25.08
CA ALA A 316 -2.45 70.81 24.22
C ALA A 316 -1.30 70.12 23.40
N THR A 317 -1.45 69.12 22.51
CA THR A 317 -2.55 68.66 21.65
C THR A 317 -2.21 67.25 21.08
N SER A 318 -3.20 66.53 20.52
CA SER A 318 -3.20 65.63 19.33
C SER A 318 -1.88 65.28 18.58
N SER A 319 -1.73 64.19 17.81
CA SER A 319 -2.47 62.92 17.60
C SER A 319 -1.74 62.09 16.50
N SER A 320 -2.04 60.77 16.41
CA SER A 320 -2.05 59.93 15.18
C SER A 320 -0.86 59.86 14.21
N SER A 321 -0.40 58.64 13.88
CA SER A 321 0.22 58.35 12.57
C SER A 321 0.17 56.87 12.12
N PHE A 322 -0.12 56.68 10.84
CA PHE A 322 -0.19 55.43 10.05
C PHE A 322 1.07 55.31 9.12
N LYS A 323 1.40 54.23 8.38
CA LYS A 323 0.67 53.00 8.00
C LYS A 323 1.60 51.73 7.98
N PRO A 324 1.71 50.78 7.00
CA PRO A 324 2.20 49.39 7.26
C PRO A 324 3.38 48.91 6.37
N LYS A 325 3.70 47.60 6.37
CA LYS A 325 3.89 46.80 5.11
C LYS A 325 3.88 45.25 5.32
N PRO A 326 3.62 44.42 4.27
CA PRO A 326 3.34 42.98 4.42
C PRO A 326 4.26 42.01 3.62
N ALA A 327 4.14 40.73 3.97
CA ALA A 327 4.11 39.49 3.15
C ALA A 327 5.06 39.27 1.93
N THR A 328 5.56 38.03 1.84
CA THR A 328 6.00 37.37 0.59
C THR A 328 5.37 35.97 0.45
N LYS A 329 4.90 35.63 -0.75
CA LYS A 329 4.42 34.29 -1.14
C LYS A 329 5.40 33.65 -2.15
N LYS A 330 5.53 32.33 -2.13
CA LYS A 330 5.78 31.46 -3.31
C LYS A 330 4.87 30.24 -3.14
N ALA A 331 3.86 29.99 -3.97
CA ALA A 331 3.87 29.71 -5.42
C ALA A 331 4.25 28.26 -5.73
N THR A 332 3.22 27.48 -6.08
CA THR A 332 3.24 26.08 -6.52
C THR A 332 3.73 25.91 -7.96
N ALA A 333 4.15 24.70 -8.31
CA ALA A 333 4.36 24.27 -9.71
C ALA A 333 3.42 23.07 -10.03
N PRO A 334 2.87 22.96 -11.26
CA PRO A 334 1.77 22.05 -11.56
C PRO A 334 2.18 20.70 -12.19
N VAL A 335 1.25 19.75 -12.11
CA VAL A 335 1.22 18.51 -12.89
C VAL A 335 1.03 18.80 -14.38
N VAL A 336 1.70 18.06 -15.27
CA VAL A 336 1.39 18.05 -16.71
C VAL A 336 1.26 16.60 -17.23
N ARG A 337 0.19 16.39 -17.99
CA ARG A 337 -0.21 15.13 -18.66
C ARG A 337 -0.23 15.41 -20.17
N ARG A 338 0.51 14.66 -20.98
CA ARG A 338 0.47 14.56 -22.47
C ARG A 338 1.46 13.46 -22.87
N GLY A 339 1.27 12.67 -23.92
CA GLY A 339 0.43 12.85 -25.11
C GLY A 339 1.37 12.98 -26.31
N ALA A 340 1.49 11.90 -27.10
CA ALA A 340 2.60 11.68 -28.04
C ALA A 340 2.87 12.87 -28.98
N ALA A 341 4.07 13.43 -28.89
CA ALA A 341 4.56 14.43 -29.82
C ALA A 341 5.12 13.74 -31.07
N LYS A 342 4.72 14.17 -32.27
CA LYS A 342 5.32 13.67 -33.52
C LYS A 342 6.66 14.38 -33.74
N LYS A 343 7.76 13.66 -33.59
CA LYS A 343 9.08 14.08 -34.06
C LYS A 343 9.25 13.64 -35.51
N LYS A 344 10.16 14.28 -36.23
CA LYS A 344 10.51 13.95 -37.62
C LYS A 344 12.02 14.01 -37.78
N TYR A 345 12.56 13.11 -38.58
CA TYR A 345 13.97 13.11 -38.93
C TYR A 345 14.23 13.92 -40.21
N GLU A 346 15.14 14.89 -40.16
CA GLU A 346 15.54 15.73 -41.30
C GLU A 346 17.04 15.53 -41.68
N GLY A 347 17.66 14.43 -41.23
CA GLY A 347 19.07 14.12 -41.47
C GLY A 347 19.34 13.13 -42.61
N GLU A 348 20.59 12.72 -42.74
CA GLU A 348 21.07 11.74 -43.73
C GLU A 348 20.58 10.32 -43.36
N PRO A 349 20.10 9.48 -44.31
CA PRO A 349 19.36 8.25 -44.02
C PRO A 349 20.02 7.30 -43.01
N ASP A 350 21.35 7.17 -43.07
CA ASP A 350 22.12 6.29 -42.17
C ASP A 350 22.09 6.74 -40.69
N GLY A 351 21.80 8.02 -40.42
CA GLY A 351 21.72 8.58 -39.08
C GLY A 351 20.35 8.42 -38.40
N LYS A 352 19.31 7.94 -39.10
CA LYS A 352 17.94 7.83 -38.55
C LYS A 352 17.88 6.93 -37.31
N VAL A 353 18.64 5.83 -37.32
CA VAL A 353 18.68 4.84 -36.22
C VAL A 353 19.24 5.42 -34.94
N ASP A 354 20.43 6.03 -34.99
CA ASP A 354 21.07 6.56 -33.79
C ASP A 354 20.35 7.83 -33.28
N TRP A 355 19.77 8.65 -34.18
CA TRP A 355 18.86 9.74 -33.80
C TRP A 355 17.60 9.23 -33.11
N PHE A 356 16.93 8.20 -33.63
CA PHE A 356 15.70 7.68 -33.03
C PHE A 356 15.95 7.15 -31.61
N LEU A 357 17.06 6.44 -31.42
CA LEU A 357 17.48 5.93 -30.11
C LEU A 357 17.90 7.02 -29.12
N ALA A 358 18.37 8.17 -29.59
CA ALA A 358 18.72 9.31 -28.73
C ALA A 358 17.50 10.18 -28.40
N ASP A 359 16.73 10.58 -29.42
CA ASP A 359 15.82 11.71 -29.36
C ASP A 359 14.34 11.37 -29.56
N ALA A 360 13.95 10.15 -29.99
CA ALA A 360 12.57 9.83 -30.36
C ALA A 360 11.92 8.66 -29.59
N LEU A 361 12.61 8.03 -28.63
CA LEU A 361 12.02 6.94 -27.82
C LEU A 361 10.85 7.38 -26.91
N ASP A 362 10.59 8.68 -26.77
CA ASP A 362 9.41 9.26 -26.10
C ASP A 362 8.16 9.34 -27.01
N THR A 363 8.30 9.07 -28.31
CA THR A 363 7.16 8.99 -29.25
C THR A 363 6.57 7.59 -29.32
N VAL A 364 7.22 6.58 -28.74
CA VAL A 364 6.72 5.20 -28.63
C VAL A 364 5.52 5.15 -27.71
N PHE A 365 4.44 4.49 -28.15
CA PHE A 365 3.23 4.34 -27.36
C PHE A 365 3.43 3.37 -26.19
N ASP A 366 3.13 3.83 -24.97
CA ASP A 366 3.11 3.01 -23.75
C ASP A 366 1.68 2.49 -23.49
N PRO A 367 1.38 1.19 -23.76
CA PRO A 367 0.05 0.63 -23.54
C PRO A 367 -0.33 0.53 -22.06
N HIS A 368 0.62 0.66 -21.13
CA HIS A 368 0.39 0.60 -19.69
C HIS A 368 0.26 1.99 -19.05
N GLY A 369 0.43 3.08 -19.82
CA GLY A 369 0.21 4.45 -19.34
C GLY A 369 1.15 4.89 -18.20
N THR A 370 2.29 4.23 -18.02
CA THR A 370 3.26 4.48 -16.95
C THR A 370 4.01 5.80 -17.10
N GLY A 371 4.01 6.37 -18.31
CA GLY A 371 4.68 7.63 -18.63
C GLY A 371 6.21 7.54 -18.63
N LYS A 372 6.77 6.33 -18.56
CA LYS A 372 8.22 6.09 -18.58
C LYS A 372 8.70 5.95 -20.03
N VAL A 373 9.53 6.89 -20.47
CA VAL A 373 10.21 6.83 -21.78
C VAL A 373 11.11 5.59 -21.84
N LEU A 374 11.03 4.84 -22.93
CA LEU A 374 11.88 3.68 -23.16
C LEU A 374 13.35 4.11 -23.30
N LYS A 375 14.28 3.31 -22.78
CA LYS A 375 15.72 3.55 -22.94
C LYS A 375 16.28 2.59 -24.01
N PRO A 376 17.32 2.96 -24.78
CA PRO A 376 17.89 2.08 -25.81
C PRO A 376 18.30 0.71 -25.27
N LYS A 377 18.85 0.68 -24.06
CA LYS A 377 19.31 -0.54 -23.38
C LYS A 377 18.21 -1.31 -22.63
N THR A 378 16.95 -0.87 -22.66
CA THR A 378 15.83 -1.61 -22.06
C THR A 378 15.67 -2.96 -22.77
N ILE A 379 15.57 -4.02 -21.98
CA ILE A 379 15.35 -5.38 -22.46
C ILE A 379 13.85 -5.60 -22.65
N LEU A 380 13.45 -5.97 -23.87
CA LEU A 380 12.07 -6.21 -24.29
C LEU A 380 11.63 -7.66 -24.07
N ALA A 381 12.55 -8.60 -24.28
CA ALA A 381 12.34 -10.03 -24.13
C ALA A 381 13.64 -10.75 -23.72
N ARG A 382 13.50 -11.89 -23.03
CA ARG A 382 14.62 -12.71 -22.54
C ARG A 382 14.37 -14.18 -22.88
N SER A 383 15.39 -14.86 -23.39
CA SER A 383 15.43 -16.33 -23.50
C SER A 383 16.72 -16.87 -22.89
N ALA A 384 16.89 -18.20 -22.91
CA ALA A 384 18.15 -18.84 -22.54
C ALA A 384 19.31 -18.46 -23.49
N ASP A 385 18.99 -18.09 -24.73
CA ASP A 385 19.94 -17.80 -25.82
C ASP A 385 20.31 -16.31 -25.92
N GLY A 386 19.55 -15.40 -25.29
CA GLY A 386 19.86 -13.98 -25.31
C GLY A 386 18.79 -13.04 -24.73
N ASN A 387 19.12 -11.75 -24.70
CA ASN A 387 18.18 -10.67 -24.34
C ASN A 387 18.01 -9.75 -25.56
N VAL A 388 16.77 -9.51 -26.00
CA VAL A 388 16.44 -8.53 -27.04
C VAL A 388 16.27 -7.16 -26.40
N ARG A 389 16.96 -6.12 -26.90
CA ARG A 389 16.82 -4.74 -26.41
C ARG A 389 16.15 -3.84 -27.44
N VAL A 390 15.65 -2.69 -26.98
CA VAL A 390 15.06 -1.64 -27.85
C VAL A 390 16.02 -1.24 -28.98
N GLN A 391 17.30 -1.02 -28.67
CA GLN A 391 18.34 -0.72 -29.67
C GLN A 391 18.53 -1.82 -30.72
N ASP A 392 18.31 -3.08 -30.36
CA ASP A 392 18.57 -4.22 -31.24
C ASP A 392 17.39 -4.36 -32.22
N VAL A 393 16.14 -4.18 -31.73
CA VAL A 393 14.94 -4.10 -32.58
C VAL A 393 15.05 -2.99 -33.61
N VAL A 394 15.42 -1.75 -33.21
CA VAL A 394 15.52 -0.62 -34.16
C VAL A 394 16.64 -0.86 -35.19
N LYS A 395 17.77 -1.45 -34.78
CA LYS A 395 18.90 -1.73 -35.69
C LYS A 395 18.56 -2.83 -36.69
N ILE A 396 18.01 -3.96 -36.22
CA ILE A 396 17.63 -5.11 -37.06
C ILE A 396 16.47 -4.73 -38.00
N TYR A 397 15.46 -4.01 -37.50
CA TYR A 397 14.36 -3.53 -38.35
C TYR A 397 14.86 -2.62 -39.48
N SER A 398 15.82 -1.73 -39.19
CA SER A 398 16.38 -0.82 -40.18
C SER A 398 17.30 -1.50 -41.22
N SER A 399 17.85 -2.69 -40.94
CA SER A 399 18.66 -3.46 -41.90
C SER A 399 17.85 -4.50 -42.68
N ASP A 400 16.98 -5.23 -41.98
CA ASP A 400 16.39 -6.49 -42.45
C ASP A 400 14.85 -6.50 -42.40
N GLY A 401 14.21 -5.41 -41.97
CA GLY A 401 12.74 -5.26 -41.90
C GLY A 401 12.07 -6.10 -40.81
N GLU A 402 10.76 -6.35 -40.94
CA GLU A 402 10.00 -7.18 -40.00
C GLU A 402 10.49 -8.64 -39.99
N ASP A 403 10.89 -9.18 -41.15
CA ASP A 403 11.35 -10.56 -41.32
C ASP A 403 12.70 -10.83 -40.63
N GLY A 404 13.51 -9.80 -40.40
CA GLY A 404 14.78 -9.92 -39.64
C GLY A 404 14.59 -10.01 -38.12
N LEU A 405 13.42 -9.61 -37.60
CA LEU A 405 13.16 -9.60 -36.16
C LEU A 405 12.87 -11.00 -35.64
N SER A 406 13.70 -11.47 -34.71
CA SER A 406 13.52 -12.76 -34.02
C SER A 406 12.10 -12.90 -33.43
N GLU A 407 11.54 -14.12 -33.46
CA GLU A 407 10.25 -14.44 -32.81
C GLU A 407 10.21 -14.00 -31.34
N LEU A 408 11.36 -14.03 -30.65
CA LEU A 408 11.53 -13.55 -29.29
C LEU A 408 11.21 -12.04 -29.14
N ALA A 409 11.56 -11.21 -30.13
CA ALA A 409 11.21 -9.79 -30.12
C ALA A 409 9.68 -9.59 -30.16
N TRP A 410 8.98 -10.40 -30.96
CA TRP A 410 7.52 -10.35 -31.11
C TRP A 410 6.74 -10.79 -29.86
N THR A 411 7.39 -11.42 -28.88
CA THR A 411 6.77 -11.69 -27.56
C THR A 411 6.47 -10.42 -26.76
N SER A 412 7.12 -9.29 -27.08
CA SER A 412 6.91 -8.00 -26.42
C SER A 412 5.96 -7.11 -27.23
N PRO A 413 4.82 -6.63 -26.68
CA PRO A 413 3.90 -5.76 -27.42
C PRO A 413 4.55 -4.41 -27.78
N PHE A 414 5.59 -4.00 -27.06
CA PHE A 414 6.39 -2.80 -27.36
C PHE A 414 7.10 -2.87 -28.72
N THR A 415 7.45 -4.05 -29.22
CA THR A 415 8.14 -4.21 -30.51
C THR A 415 7.34 -3.59 -31.65
N LYS A 416 6.01 -3.80 -31.66
CA LYS A 416 5.11 -3.20 -32.65
C LYS A 416 5.05 -1.67 -32.52
N TYR A 417 4.92 -1.15 -31.30
CA TYR A 417 4.87 0.29 -31.07
C TYR A 417 6.19 1.01 -31.36
N ILE A 418 7.33 0.31 -31.24
CA ILE A 418 8.65 0.83 -31.63
C ILE A 418 8.74 0.96 -33.15
N ILE A 419 8.28 -0.04 -33.91
CA ILE A 419 8.22 -0.01 -35.38
C ILE A 419 7.27 1.11 -35.85
N GLU A 420 6.03 1.13 -35.35
CA GLU A 420 5.04 2.16 -35.70
C GLU A 420 5.53 3.59 -35.39
N ALA A 421 6.33 3.76 -34.32
CA ALA A 421 6.95 5.05 -34.00
C ALA A 421 8.17 5.37 -34.88
N PHE A 422 8.98 4.38 -35.25
CA PHE A 422 10.15 4.55 -36.13
C PHE A 422 9.73 4.91 -37.56
N ASP A 423 8.65 4.33 -38.08
CA ASP A 423 8.08 4.65 -39.40
C ASP A 423 7.36 6.00 -39.42
N ALA A 424 6.82 6.44 -38.28
CA ALA A 424 6.14 7.73 -38.15
C ALA A 424 7.09 8.94 -38.03
N CYS A 425 8.39 8.71 -37.80
CA CYS A 425 9.44 9.73 -37.65
C CYS A 425 10.28 9.91 -38.92
#